data_AF-A0A954EHF6-F1
#
_entry.id   AF-A0A954EHF6-F1
#
_cell.length_a   1.000
_cell.length_b   1.000
_cell.length_c   1.000
_cell.angle_alpha   90.00
_cell.angle_beta   90.00
_cell.angle_gamma   90.00
#
_symmetry.space_group_name_H-M   'P 1'
#
loop_
_entity.id
_entity.type
_entity.pdbx_description
1 polymer ?
#
loop_
_entity_poly.entity_id
_entity_poly.type
_entity_poly.pdbx_seq_one_letter_code
_entity_poly.pdbx_strand_id
1 'polypeptide(L)' 'MSAPRSLAYCVLRVCERMGLRRCEWDELSYGEQIELIAYEQLRQTESHSGLRE' A
#
# COMPACT_ATOMS: atom_id res chain seq x y z
N MET A 1 8.38 -14.59 12.58
CA MET A 1 8.99 -13.56 11.70
C MET A 1 8.14 -13.49 10.45
N SER A 2 7.34 -12.43 10.28
CA SER A 2 6.58 -12.21 9.04
C SER A 2 7.57 -11.89 7.92
N ALA A 3 7.55 -12.69 6.84
CA ALA A 3 8.41 -12.44 5.67
C ALA A 3 8.27 -10.99 5.21
N PRO A 4 9.36 -10.35 4.72
CA PRO A 4 9.28 -9.02 4.14
C PRO A 4 8.24 -9.06 3.03
N ARG A 5 7.22 -8.21 3.16
CA ARG A 5 6.17 -8.09 2.15
C ARG A 5 6.85 -7.60 0.87
N SER A 6 6.75 -8.39 -0.20
CA SER A 6 7.27 -8.00 -1.50
C SER A 6 6.56 -6.73 -1.99
N LEU A 7 7.21 -5.98 -2.88
CA LEU A 7 6.58 -4.83 -3.54
C LEU A 7 5.24 -5.23 -4.18
N ALA A 8 5.19 -6.41 -4.82
CA ALA A 8 3.97 -6.95 -5.40
C ALA A 8 2.83 -7.10 -4.37
N TYR A 9 3.15 -7.55 -3.15
CA TYR A 9 2.16 -7.59 -2.07
C TYR A 9 1.66 -6.19 -1.70
N CYS A 10 2.57 -5.22 -1.55
CA CYS A 10 2.18 -3.84 -1.23
C CYS A 10 1.26 -3.26 -2.30
N VAL A 11 1.58 -3.48 -3.57
CA VAL A 11 0.74 -3.01 -4.69
C VAL A 11 -0.66 -3.65 -4.63
N LEU A 12 -0.76 -4.97 -4.42
CA LEU A 12 -2.06 -5.63 -4.32
C LEU A 12 -2.91 -5.06 -3.17
N ARG A 13 -2.30 -4.76 -2.02
CA ARG A 13 -3.00 -4.16 -0.88
C ARG A 13 -3.46 -2.74 -1.15
N VAL A 14 -2.65 -1.96 -1.84
CA VAL A 14 -3.03 -0.61 -2.28
C VAL A 14 -4.19 -0.69 -3.28
N CYS A 15 -4.10 -1.55 -4.30
CA CYS A 15 -5.17 -1.78 -5.26
C CYS A 15 -6.49 -2.16 -4.59
N GLU A 16 -6.47 -3.16 -3.70
CA GLU A 16 -7.64 -3.61 -2.95
C GLU A 16 -8.29 -2.47 -2.17
N ARG A 17 -7.48 -1.65 -1.47
CA ARG A 17 -7.98 -0.57 -0.62
C ARG A 17 -8.50 0.63 -1.40
N MET A 18 -7.84 0.99 -2.49
CA MET A 18 -8.22 2.13 -3.33
C MET A 18 -9.31 1.77 -4.35
N GLY A 19 -9.76 0.51 -4.38
CA GLY A 19 -10.75 0.03 -5.35
C GLY A 19 -10.22 0.03 -6.79
N LEU A 20 -8.90 -0.12 -6.96
CA LEU A 20 -8.24 -0.12 -8.27
C LEU A 20 -8.08 -1.55 -8.79
N ARG A 21 -8.38 -1.74 -10.07
CA ARG A 21 -7.94 -2.93 -10.81
C ARG A 21 -6.46 -2.81 -11.16
N ARG A 22 -5.86 -3.95 -11.51
CA ARG A 22 -4.44 -3.99 -11.86
C ARG A 22 -4.11 -3.12 -13.09
N CYS A 23 -4.97 -3.12 -14.11
CA CYS A 23 -4.78 -2.28 -15.29
C CYS A 23 -4.80 -0.77 -14.96
N GLU A 24 -5.68 -0.35 -14.04
CA GLU A 24 -5.77 1.05 -13.60
C GLU A 24 -4.53 1.46 -12.79
N TRP A 25 -3.93 0.53 -12.03
CA TRP A 25 -2.64 0.75 -11.38
C TRP A 25 -1.51 0.95 -12.39
N ASP A 26 -1.45 0.11 -13.42
CA ASP A 26 -0.37 0.15 -14.42
C ASP A 26 -0.44 1.43 -15.29
N GLU A 27 -1.59 2.11 -15.32
CA GLU A 27 -1.79 3.42 -15.98
C GLU A 27 -1.32 4.62 -15.13
N LEU A 28 -1.12 4.44 -13.82
CA LEU A 28 -0.63 5.49 -12.94
C LEU A 28 0.83 5.85 -13.26
N SER A 29 1.16 7.13 -13.14
CA SER A 29 2.54 7.57 -13.18
C SER A 29 3.35 6.97 -12.02
N TYR A 30 4.67 6.89 -12.21
CA TYR A 30 5.57 6.41 -11.17
C TYR A 30 5.44 7.22 -9.85
N GLY A 31 5.19 8.52 -9.94
CA GLY A 31 4.96 9.39 -8.78
C GLY A 31 3.71 9.00 -8.01
N GLU A 32 2.58 8.86 -8.71
CA GLU A 32 1.31 8.43 -8.10
C GLU A 32 1.43 7.05 -7.45
N GLN A 33 2.13 6.10 -8.09
CA GLN A 33 2.37 4.78 -7.51
C GLN A 33 3.16 4.85 -6.19
N ILE A 34 4.19 5.69 -6.13
CA ILE A 34 4.96 5.90 -4.89
C ILE A 34 4.09 6.52 -3.79
N GLU A 35 3.33 7.55 -4.11
CA GLU A 35 2.49 8.26 -3.14
C GLU A 35 1.46 7.31 -2.52
N LEU A 36 0.82 6.46 -3.33
CA LEU A 36 -0.15 5.49 -2.83
C LEU A 36 0.49 4.40 -1.96
N ILE A 37 1.69 3.93 -2.31
CA ILE A 37 2.44 2.97 -1.48
C ILE A 37 2.83 3.62 -0.16
N ALA A 38 3.35 4.85 -0.19
CA ALA A 38 3.74 5.60 1.00
C ALA A 38 2.55 5.83 1.94
N TYR A 39 1.39 6.19 1.38
CA TYR A 39 0.15 6.34 2.12
C TYR A 39 -0.25 5.05 2.85
N GLU A 40 -0.23 3.90 2.17
CA GLU A 40 -0.58 2.62 2.81
C GLU A 40 0.43 2.21 3.91
N GLN A 41 1.72 2.51 3.74
CA GLN A 41 2.73 2.28 4.77
C GLN A 41 2.53 3.17 6.00
N LEU A 42 2.25 4.45 5.80
CA LEU A 42 1.98 5.39 6.90
C LEU A 42 0.74 4.93 7.70
N ARG A 43 -0.35 4.62 7.01
CA ARG A 43 -1.59 4.13 7.63
C ARG A 43 -1.38 2.83 8.43
N GLN A 44 -0.59 1.90 7.91
CA GLN A 44 -0.26 0.66 8.63
C GLN A 44 0.52 0.97 9.92
N THR A 45 1.44 1.94 9.87
CA THR A 45 2.20 2.38 11.02
C THR A 45 1.28 3.00 12.08
N GLU A 46 0.39 3.92 11.68
CA GLU A 46 -0.60 4.56 12.56
C GLU A 46 -1.55 3.54 13.22
N SER A 47 -2.02 2.56 12.43
CA SER A 47 -2.88 1.48 12.93
C SER A 47 -2.17 0.59 13.95
N HIS A 48 -0.85 0.41 13.81
CA HIS A 48 -0.05 -0.39 14.72
C HIS A 48 0.31 0.37 16.00
N SER A 49 0.47 1.69 15.91
CA SER A 49 0.70 2.55 17.07
C SER A 49 -0.57 2.78 17.91
N GLY A 50 -1.75 2.81 17.29
CA GLY A 50 -3.04 2.98 17.99
C GLY A 50 -3.53 1.75 18.77
N LEU A 51 -2.82 0.61 18.70
CA LEU A 51 -3.09 -0.61 19.49
C LEU A 51 -2.27 -0.69 20.79
N ARG A 52 -1.52 0.37 21.12
CA ARG A 52 -0.66 0.44 22.32
C ARG A 52 -1.19 1.36 23.43
N GLU A 53 -2.41 1.86 23.30
CA GLU A 53 -3.11 2.62 24.34
C GLU A 53 -4.19 1.77 25.02
#